data_AF-A0A1R3TDR0-F1
#
_entry.id   AF-A0A1R3TDR0-F1
#
_cell.length_a   1.000
_cell.length_b   1.000
_cell.length_c   1.000
_cell.angle_alpha   90.00
_cell.angle_beta   90.00
_cell.angle_gamma   90.00
#
_symmetry.space_group_name_H-M   'P 1'
#
loop_
_entity.id
_entity.type
_entity.pdbx_description
1 polymer ?
#
loop_
_entity_poly.entity_id
_entity_poly.type
_entity_poly.pdbx_seq_one_letter_code
_entity_poly.pdbx_strand_id
1 'polypeptide(L)'
;MKKIFFLIGIFMALAVGNTYAQKYALIDMEYILKRIPSYESANKQLESFSTQWQSEIDKEVETVDAMYKKYQADLATLRGNEKTKRENEIVAKENAIQELRNKYFGPQGELFKKQEELIKPIQDDIYEAVKAVSTESGYTIVVDRASATSIIFASPSIDISDQVLSRLGY
;
A
#
# COMPACT_ATOMS: atom_id res chain seq x y z
N MET A 1 -23.67 -54.21 -39.29
CA MET A 1 -23.80 -53.90 -37.84
C MET A 1 -22.46 -53.65 -37.15
N LYS A 2 -21.44 -54.53 -37.24
CA LYS A 2 -20.12 -54.32 -36.59
C LYS A 2 -19.40 -52.99 -36.95
N LYS A 3 -19.51 -52.54 -38.21
CA LYS A 3 -18.92 -51.27 -38.67
C LYS A 3 -19.60 -50.01 -38.08
N ILE A 4 -20.90 -50.09 -37.79
CA ILE A 4 -21.65 -49.01 -37.12
C ILE A 4 -21.23 -48.91 -35.65
N PHE A 5 -21.10 -50.03 -34.94
CA PHE A 5 -20.61 -50.03 -33.56
C PHE A 5 -19.18 -49.49 -33.43
N PHE A 6 -18.32 -49.77 -34.41
CA PHE A 6 -16.96 -49.24 -34.44
C PHE A 6 -16.92 -47.72 -34.69
N LEU A 7 -17.76 -47.22 -35.60
CA LEU A 7 -17.90 -45.79 -35.85
C LEU A 7 -18.48 -45.03 -34.63
N ILE A 8 -19.45 -45.62 -33.93
CA ILE A 8 -20.01 -45.05 -32.69
C ILE A 8 -18.94 -45.03 -31.59
N GLY A 9 -18.11 -46.07 -31.46
CA GLY A 9 -17.01 -46.10 -30.50
C GLY A 9 -15.95 -45.03 -30.74
N ILE A 10 -15.58 -44.78 -32.01
CA ILE A 10 -14.66 -43.70 -32.39
C ILE A 10 -15.29 -42.33 -32.11
N PHE A 11 -16.59 -42.16 -32.40
CA PHE A 11 -17.29 -40.90 -32.15
C PHE A 11 -17.42 -40.58 -30.65
N MET A 12 -17.65 -41.60 -29.80
CA MET A 12 -17.62 -41.45 -28.34
C MET A 12 -16.22 -41.12 -27.81
N ALA A 13 -15.16 -41.72 -28.37
CA ALA A 13 -13.79 -41.41 -27.97
C ALA A 13 -13.39 -39.97 -28.35
N LEU A 14 -13.88 -39.46 -29.49
CA LEU A 14 -13.67 -38.06 -29.91
C LEU A 14 -14.54 -37.06 -29.12
N ALA A 15 -15.64 -37.52 -28.49
CA ALA A 15 -16.49 -36.69 -27.65
C ALA A 15 -15.91 -36.45 -26.24
N VAL A 16 -14.85 -37.19 -25.84
CA VAL A 16 -14.09 -36.92 -24.62
C VAL A 16 -13.06 -35.80 -24.90
N GLY A 17 -13.56 -34.64 -25.30
CA GLY A 17 -12.73 -33.44 -25.37
C GLY A 17 -12.37 -32.99 -23.95
N ASN A 18 -11.09 -32.77 -23.68
CA ASN A 18 -10.65 -32.13 -22.45
C ASN A 18 -11.17 -30.68 -22.42
N THR A 19 -12.27 -30.44 -21.71
CA THR A 19 -12.71 -29.07 -21.42
C THR A 19 -11.78 -28.49 -20.35
N TYR A 20 -10.76 -27.73 -20.77
CA TYR A 20 -9.96 -26.93 -19.84
C TYR A 20 -10.80 -25.74 -19.38
N ALA A 21 -11.55 -25.92 -18.29
CA ALA A 21 -12.20 -24.79 -17.63
C ALA A 21 -11.10 -23.87 -17.06
N GLN A 22 -11.13 -22.59 -17.42
CA GLN A 22 -10.23 -21.61 -16.81
C GLN A 22 -10.48 -21.57 -15.31
N LYS A 23 -9.40 -21.78 -14.53
CA LYS A 23 -9.47 -21.74 -13.08
C LYS A 23 -9.12 -20.34 -12.60
N TYR A 24 -10.03 -19.73 -11.88
CA TYR A 24 -9.85 -18.44 -11.23
C TYR A 24 -9.71 -18.68 -9.72
N ALA A 25 -8.90 -17.87 -9.07
CA ALA A 25 -8.81 -17.82 -7.62
C ALA A 25 -9.02 -16.39 -7.11
N LEU A 26 -9.41 -16.29 -5.85
CA LEU A 26 -9.46 -15.06 -5.10
C LEU A 26 -8.43 -15.08 -3.97
N ILE A 27 -7.94 -13.91 -3.63
CA ILE A 27 -7.24 -13.66 -2.37
C ILE A 27 -7.89 -12.49 -1.66
N ASP A 28 -7.63 -12.39 -0.37
CA ASP A 28 -7.93 -11.24 0.44
C ASP A 28 -6.61 -10.66 0.94
N MET A 29 -6.12 -9.64 0.24
CA MET A 29 -4.81 -9.05 0.52
C MET A 29 -4.75 -8.45 1.93
N GLU A 30 -5.85 -7.84 2.39
CA GLU A 30 -5.94 -7.28 3.73
C GLU A 30 -5.86 -8.37 4.80
N TYR A 31 -6.56 -9.50 4.60
CA TYR A 31 -6.51 -10.66 5.48
C TYR A 31 -5.11 -11.27 5.56
N ILE A 32 -4.40 -11.36 4.43
CA ILE A 32 -3.03 -11.89 4.34
C ILE A 32 -2.08 -10.95 5.10
N LEU A 33 -2.07 -9.65 4.75
CA LEU A 33 -1.16 -8.67 5.35
C LEU A 33 -1.30 -8.59 6.88
N LYS A 34 -2.54 -8.64 7.41
CA LYS A 34 -2.80 -8.62 8.86
C LYS A 34 -2.21 -9.80 9.63
N ARG A 35 -1.85 -10.89 8.96
CA ARG A 35 -1.25 -12.09 9.58
C ARG A 35 0.26 -12.15 9.45
N ILE A 36 0.87 -11.18 8.79
CA ILE A 36 2.32 -11.10 8.62
C ILE A 36 2.91 -10.19 9.72
N PRO A 37 3.68 -10.72 10.69
CA PRO A 37 4.23 -9.91 11.79
C PRO A 37 5.16 -8.78 11.32
N SER A 38 5.88 -8.98 10.21
CA SER A 38 6.72 -7.94 9.63
C SER A 38 5.91 -6.76 9.10
N TYR A 39 4.66 -6.98 8.64
CA TYR A 39 3.76 -5.91 8.22
C TYR A 39 3.28 -5.06 9.40
N GLU A 40 2.92 -5.70 10.52
CA GLU A 40 2.60 -4.96 11.75
C GLU A 40 3.80 -4.13 12.25
N SER A 41 5.00 -4.72 12.24
CA SER A 41 6.24 -4.03 12.61
C SER A 41 6.52 -2.84 11.69
N ALA A 42 6.36 -3.01 10.38
CA ALA A 42 6.54 -1.95 9.39
C ALA A 42 5.55 -0.79 9.62
N ASN A 43 4.27 -1.09 9.88
CA ASN A 43 3.27 -0.07 10.19
C ASN A 43 3.61 0.73 11.46
N LYS A 44 4.08 0.05 12.53
CA LYS A 44 4.53 0.73 13.76
C LYS A 44 5.73 1.65 13.50
N GLN A 45 6.67 1.22 12.66
CA GLN A 45 7.81 2.07 12.28
C GLN A 45 7.36 3.29 11.49
N LEU A 46 6.45 3.14 10.53
CA LEU A 46 5.89 4.25 9.76
C LEU A 46 5.13 5.24 10.65
N GLU A 47 4.34 4.75 11.59
CA GLU A 47 3.65 5.58 12.59
C GLU A 47 4.64 6.35 13.47
N SER A 48 5.73 5.70 13.89
CA SER A 48 6.80 6.35 14.65
C SER A 48 7.47 7.47 13.85
N PHE A 49 7.81 7.23 12.58
CA PHE A 49 8.40 8.27 11.72
C PHE A 49 7.43 9.44 11.50
N SER A 50 6.16 9.14 11.20
CA SER A 50 5.11 10.14 11.03
C SER A 50 4.96 11.03 12.27
N THR A 51 4.89 10.42 13.46
CA THR A 51 4.77 11.13 14.74
C THR A 51 6.00 11.99 15.02
N GLN A 52 7.21 11.45 14.79
CA GLN A 52 8.45 12.19 14.98
C GLN A 52 8.50 13.43 14.09
N TRP A 53 8.26 13.27 12.79
CA TRP A 53 8.33 14.36 11.82
C TRP A 53 7.22 15.38 12.01
N GLN A 54 6.03 14.96 12.44
CA GLN A 54 4.96 15.87 12.83
C GLN A 54 5.41 16.73 14.03
N SER A 55 6.01 16.13 15.05
CA SER A 55 6.56 16.86 16.20
C SER A 55 7.66 17.85 15.82
N GLU A 56 8.51 17.51 14.85
CA GLU A 56 9.53 18.43 14.33
C GLU A 56 8.89 19.65 13.63
N ILE A 57 7.85 19.43 12.81
CA ILE A 57 7.09 20.51 12.18
C ILE A 57 6.41 21.39 13.23
N ASP A 58 5.75 20.77 14.22
CA ASP A 58 5.01 21.50 15.26
C ASP A 58 5.91 22.43 16.07
N LYS A 59 7.15 22.00 16.39
CA LYS A 59 8.15 22.84 17.07
C LYS A 59 8.55 24.07 16.25
N GLU A 60 8.69 23.93 14.93
CA GLU A 60 8.99 25.08 14.07
C GLU A 60 7.79 26.02 13.96
N VAL A 61 6.56 25.49 13.93
CA VAL A 61 5.33 26.30 13.98
C VAL A 61 5.25 27.08 15.28
N GLU A 62 5.49 26.44 16.43
CA GLU A 62 5.54 27.12 17.74
C GLU A 62 6.59 28.25 17.77
N THR A 63 7.74 28.02 17.11
CA THR A 63 8.80 29.02 16.99
C THR A 63 8.32 30.24 16.18
N VAL A 64 7.65 30.01 15.05
CA VAL A 64 7.07 31.10 14.24
C VAL A 64 5.99 31.86 15.00
N ASP A 65 5.10 31.17 15.71
CA ASP A 65 4.08 31.78 16.54
C ASP A 65 4.67 32.68 17.63
N ALA A 66 5.76 32.24 18.27
CA ALA A 66 6.49 33.04 19.25
C ALA A 66 7.12 34.29 18.62
N MET A 67 7.70 34.16 17.42
CA MET A 67 8.25 35.29 16.67
C MET A 67 7.16 36.30 16.31
N TYR A 68 6.00 35.83 15.88
CA TYR A 68 4.86 36.69 15.53
C TYR A 68 4.33 37.45 16.76
N LYS A 69 4.12 36.75 17.88
CA LYS A 69 3.72 37.38 19.16
C LYS A 69 4.71 38.44 19.62
N LYS A 70 6.01 38.15 19.53
CA LYS A 70 7.07 39.11 19.87
C LYS A 70 7.07 40.32 18.93
N TYR A 71 6.91 40.09 17.63
CA TYR A 71 6.81 41.16 16.65
C TYR A 71 5.63 42.09 16.94
N GLN A 72 4.46 41.54 17.28
CA GLN A 72 3.28 42.32 17.66
C GLN A 72 3.50 43.14 18.94
N ALA A 73 4.13 42.55 19.96
CA ALA A 73 4.41 43.24 21.23
C ALA A 73 5.38 44.42 21.04
N ASP A 74 6.39 44.26 20.19
CA ASP A 74 7.43 45.27 19.97
C ASP A 74 7.01 46.34 18.95
N LEU A 75 5.90 46.14 18.22
CA LEU A 75 5.50 46.92 17.03
C LEU A 75 5.57 48.45 17.22
N ALA A 76 5.16 48.95 18.39
CA ALA A 76 5.16 50.38 18.71
C ALA A 76 6.57 51.00 18.85
N THR A 77 7.59 50.17 19.07
CA THR A 77 8.98 50.60 19.28
C THR A 77 9.88 50.34 18.07
N LEU A 78 9.43 49.51 17.13
CA LEU A 78 10.20 49.12 15.95
C LEU A 78 10.31 50.24 14.92
N ARG A 79 11.51 50.39 14.36
CA ARG A 79 11.78 51.28 13.21
C ARG A 79 11.64 50.53 11.89
N GLY A 80 11.38 51.24 10.79
CA GLY A 80 11.07 50.65 9.47
C GLY A 80 11.99 49.50 9.03
N ASN A 81 13.32 49.67 9.12
CA ASN A 81 14.26 48.62 8.73
C ASN A 81 14.20 47.37 9.63
N GLU A 82 13.98 47.54 10.94
CA GLU A 82 13.86 46.41 11.88
C GLU A 82 12.53 45.69 11.70
N LYS A 83 11.47 46.45 11.42
CA LYS A 83 10.14 45.91 11.09
C LYS A 83 10.21 44.96 9.90
N THR A 84 10.74 45.44 8.77
CA THR A 84 10.88 44.65 7.55
C THR A 84 11.80 43.44 7.75
N LYS A 85 12.87 43.58 8.53
CA LYS A 85 13.75 42.45 8.85
C LYS A 85 12.99 41.33 9.57
N ARG A 86 12.22 41.65 10.61
CA ARG A 86 11.43 40.66 11.38
C ARG A 86 10.32 40.02 10.54
N GLU A 87 9.64 40.80 9.71
CA GLU A 87 8.64 40.29 8.77
C GLU A 87 9.26 39.26 7.80
N ASN A 88 10.42 39.60 7.22
CA ASN A 88 11.13 38.69 6.32
C ASN A 88 11.62 37.41 7.02
N GLU A 89 12.08 37.51 8.28
CA GLU A 89 12.48 36.34 9.07
C GLU A 89 11.31 35.39 9.35
N ILE A 90 10.13 35.94 9.67
CA ILE A 90 8.90 35.16 9.86
C ILE A 90 8.51 34.45 8.56
N VAL A 91 8.42 35.19 7.46
CA VAL A 91 8.06 34.63 6.14
C VAL A 91 9.06 33.57 5.68
N ALA A 92 10.36 33.79 5.91
CA ALA A 92 11.38 32.81 5.58
C ALA A 92 11.20 31.50 6.36
N LYS A 93 10.86 31.57 7.66
CA LYS A 93 10.58 30.38 8.46
C LYS A 93 9.28 29.68 8.07
N GLU A 94 8.23 30.43 7.74
CA GLU A 94 6.99 29.86 7.23
C GLU A 94 7.23 29.05 5.95
N ASN A 95 8.03 29.60 5.01
CA ASN A 95 8.43 28.89 3.80
C ASN A 95 9.25 27.63 4.11
N ALA A 96 10.21 27.71 5.04
CA ALA A 96 10.99 26.56 5.47
C ALA A 96 10.13 25.45 6.08
N ILE A 97 9.06 25.79 6.82
CA ILE A 97 8.09 24.83 7.35
C ILE A 97 7.34 24.13 6.21
N GLN A 98 6.94 24.85 5.16
CA GLN A 98 6.29 24.24 4.01
C GLN A 98 7.23 23.29 3.25
N GLU A 99 8.49 23.68 3.07
CA GLU A 99 9.52 22.82 2.50
C GLU A 99 9.75 21.58 3.35
N LEU A 100 9.82 21.72 4.68
CA LEU A 100 9.96 20.60 5.62
C LEU A 100 8.77 19.65 5.56
N ARG A 101 7.55 20.19 5.52
CA ARG A 101 6.32 19.41 5.36
C ARG A 101 6.34 18.63 4.04
N ASN A 102 6.71 19.27 2.94
CA ASN A 102 6.83 18.61 1.63
C ASN A 102 7.96 17.56 1.62
N LYS A 103 9.07 17.81 2.32
CA LYS A 103 10.16 16.84 2.47
C LYS A 103 9.69 15.58 3.18
N TYR A 104 8.92 15.69 4.25
CA TYR A 104 8.47 14.52 5.02
C TYR A 104 7.22 13.85 4.42
N PHE A 105 6.21 14.64 4.08
CA PHE A 105 4.85 14.16 3.74
C PHE A 105 4.43 14.49 2.31
N GLY A 106 5.33 15.02 1.48
CA GLY A 106 5.05 15.22 0.05
C GLY A 106 4.86 13.90 -0.70
N PRO A 107 4.37 13.93 -1.95
CA PRO A 107 4.11 12.73 -2.74
C PRO A 107 5.31 11.80 -2.95
N GLN A 108 6.53 12.36 -2.89
CA GLN A 108 7.80 11.63 -2.90
C GLN A 108 8.67 11.96 -1.67
N GLY A 109 8.00 12.34 -0.58
CA GLY A 109 8.63 12.67 0.69
C GLY A 109 9.22 11.43 1.38
N GLU A 110 9.90 11.67 2.49
CA GLU A 110 10.55 10.62 3.27
C GLU A 110 9.58 9.55 3.76
N LEU A 111 8.33 9.91 4.12
CA LEU A 111 7.33 8.93 4.54
C LEU A 111 6.97 7.96 3.42
N PHE A 112 6.79 8.47 2.20
CA PHE A 112 6.50 7.64 1.03
C PHE A 112 7.66 6.67 0.75
N LYS A 113 8.91 7.17 0.78
CA LYS A 113 10.10 6.34 0.58
C LYS A 113 10.21 5.25 1.65
N LYS A 114 9.97 5.59 2.92
CA LYS A 114 9.99 4.62 4.02
C LYS A 114 8.87 3.58 3.87
N GLN A 115 7.70 3.99 3.41
CA GLN A 115 6.62 3.05 3.12
C GLN A 115 7.02 2.09 2.00
N GLU A 116 7.64 2.58 0.92
CA GLU A 116 8.14 1.71 -0.15
C GLU A 116 9.23 0.75 0.39
N GLU A 117 10.21 1.26 1.13
CA GLU A 117 11.32 0.46 1.70
C GLU A 117 10.82 -0.67 2.62
N LEU A 118 9.80 -0.40 3.44
CA LEU A 118 9.32 -1.35 4.46
C LEU A 118 8.22 -2.28 3.97
N ILE A 119 7.31 -1.79 3.11
CA ILE A 119 6.10 -2.54 2.70
C ILE A 119 6.32 -3.29 1.39
N LYS A 120 7.09 -2.74 0.45
CA LYS A 120 7.30 -3.38 -0.87
C LYS A 120 7.89 -4.78 -0.77
N PRO A 121 8.92 -5.06 0.06
CA PRO A 121 9.45 -6.41 0.18
C PRO A 121 8.39 -7.42 0.64
N ILE A 122 7.48 -7.00 1.53
CA ILE A 122 6.38 -7.84 2.02
C ILE A 122 5.39 -8.14 0.89
N GLN A 123 5.07 -7.13 0.07
CA GLN A 123 4.20 -7.31 -1.09
C GLN A 123 4.84 -8.21 -2.16
N ASP A 124 6.15 -8.08 -2.38
CA ASP A 124 6.91 -8.91 -3.30
C ASP A 124 6.93 -10.38 -2.84
N ASP A 125 7.11 -10.63 -1.54
CA ASP A 125 7.03 -11.97 -0.95
C ASP A 125 5.64 -12.59 -1.13
N ILE A 126 4.57 -11.82 -0.87
CA ILE A 126 3.18 -12.26 -1.10
C ILE A 126 2.97 -12.56 -2.59
N TYR A 127 3.46 -11.71 -3.49
CA TYR A 127 3.34 -11.91 -4.92
C TYR A 127 3.98 -13.22 -5.37
N GLU A 128 5.21 -13.52 -4.94
CA GLU A 128 5.86 -14.78 -5.28
C GLU A 128 5.15 -15.99 -4.65
N ALA A 129 4.58 -15.86 -3.44
CA ALA A 129 3.75 -16.91 -2.84
C ALA A 129 2.45 -17.15 -3.63
N VAL A 130 1.73 -16.10 -4.02
CA VAL A 130 0.54 -16.19 -4.87
C VAL A 130 0.88 -16.86 -6.20
N LYS A 131 1.96 -16.44 -6.85
CA LYS A 131 2.42 -17.00 -8.12
C LYS A 131 2.77 -18.47 -8.02
N ALA A 132 3.44 -18.89 -6.93
CA ALA A 132 3.75 -20.29 -6.69
C ALA A 132 2.48 -21.14 -6.53
N VAL A 133 1.56 -20.74 -5.64
CA VAL A 133 0.28 -21.42 -5.42
C VAL A 133 -0.55 -21.50 -6.72
N SER A 134 -0.54 -20.41 -7.49
CA SER A 134 -1.24 -20.31 -8.77
C SER A 134 -0.71 -21.28 -9.81
N THR A 135 0.61 -21.34 -9.94
CA THR A 135 1.28 -22.21 -10.91
C THR A 135 1.08 -23.69 -10.56
N GLU A 136 1.19 -24.04 -9.28
CA GLU A 136 1.01 -25.42 -8.78
C GLU A 136 -0.46 -25.89 -8.94
N SER A 137 -1.43 -25.00 -8.76
CA SER A 137 -2.87 -25.32 -8.81
C SER A 137 -3.52 -25.13 -10.20
N GLY A 138 -2.79 -24.52 -11.14
CA GLY A 138 -3.26 -24.20 -12.48
C GLY A 138 -4.24 -23.02 -12.54
N TYR A 139 -4.17 -22.08 -11.59
CA TYR A 139 -4.96 -20.84 -11.65
C TYR A 139 -4.40 -19.91 -12.72
N THR A 140 -5.28 -19.43 -13.59
CA THR A 140 -4.90 -18.56 -14.71
C THR A 140 -4.97 -17.08 -14.33
N ILE A 141 -5.81 -16.75 -13.35
CA ILE A 141 -5.97 -15.41 -12.78
C ILE A 141 -6.23 -15.55 -11.29
N VAL A 142 -5.58 -14.70 -10.49
CA VAL A 142 -5.90 -14.45 -9.09
C VAL A 142 -6.37 -13.01 -8.96
N VAL A 143 -7.51 -12.81 -8.31
CA VAL A 143 -8.07 -11.47 -8.10
C VAL A 143 -8.12 -11.19 -6.60
N ASP A 144 -7.67 -10.01 -6.20
CA ASP A 144 -7.87 -9.53 -4.84
C ASP A 144 -9.34 -9.12 -4.64
N ARG A 145 -9.96 -9.62 -3.57
CA ARG A 145 -11.36 -9.39 -3.22
C ARG A 145 -11.65 -7.91 -3.02
N ALA A 146 -10.74 -7.15 -2.39
CA ALA A 146 -10.95 -5.72 -2.15
C ALA A 146 -10.94 -4.91 -3.47
N SER A 147 -10.15 -5.35 -4.45
CA SER A 147 -10.06 -4.75 -5.78
C SER A 147 -11.21 -5.15 -6.72
N ALA A 148 -11.92 -6.25 -6.42
CA ALA A 148 -12.95 -6.83 -7.27
C ALA A 148 -14.34 -6.20 -7.09
N THR A 149 -14.46 -4.89 -7.34
CA THR A 149 -15.69 -4.10 -7.11
C THR A 149 -16.93 -4.58 -7.91
N SER A 150 -16.73 -5.41 -8.94
CA SER A 150 -17.79 -5.99 -9.77
C SER A 150 -18.21 -7.41 -9.36
N ILE A 151 -17.53 -8.05 -8.40
CA ILE A 151 -17.86 -9.40 -7.92
C ILE A 151 -18.86 -9.29 -6.75
N ILE A 152 -20.12 -9.62 -7.01
CA ILE A 152 -21.18 -9.65 -5.98
C ILE A 152 -21.02 -10.87 -5.06
N PHE A 153 -20.65 -12.02 -5.64
CA PHE A 153 -20.45 -13.27 -4.92
C PHE A 153 -19.37 -14.09 -5.61
N ALA A 154 -18.52 -14.70 -4.80
CA ALA A 154 -17.62 -15.76 -5.22
C ALA A 154 -17.67 -16.89 -4.21
N SER A 155 -17.60 -18.12 -4.69
CA SER A 155 -17.56 -19.29 -3.81
C SER A 155 -16.36 -19.21 -2.87
N PRO A 156 -16.51 -19.46 -1.56
CA PRO A 156 -15.36 -19.57 -0.65
C PRO A 156 -14.32 -20.59 -1.11
N SER A 157 -14.74 -21.59 -1.90
CA SER A 157 -13.85 -22.64 -2.42
C SER A 157 -12.78 -22.15 -3.40
N ILE A 158 -12.90 -20.93 -3.95
CA ILE A 158 -11.89 -20.35 -4.84
C ILE A 158 -10.98 -19.35 -4.11
N ASP A 159 -11.20 -19.11 -2.82
CA ASP A 159 -10.31 -18.30 -1.99
C ASP A 159 -9.08 -19.11 -1.61
N ILE A 160 -7.90 -18.61 -1.98
CA ILE A 160 -6.61 -19.26 -1.72
C ILE A 160 -5.78 -18.51 -0.66
N SER A 161 -6.36 -17.54 0.06
CA SER A 161 -5.64 -16.69 1.02
C SER A 161 -4.87 -17.50 2.07
N ASP A 162 -5.49 -18.54 2.64
CA ASP A 162 -4.84 -19.41 3.63
C ASP A 162 -3.71 -20.26 3.00
N GLN A 163 -3.83 -20.63 1.72
CA GLN A 163 -2.77 -21.35 1.01
C GLN A 163 -1.54 -20.47 0.79
N VAL A 164 -1.79 -19.18 0.48
CA VAL A 164 -0.73 -18.17 0.32
C VAL A 164 -0.04 -17.94 1.66
N LEU A 165 -0.79 -17.79 2.76
CA LEU A 165 -0.23 -17.66 4.10
C LEU A 165 0.61 -18.87 4.50
N SER A 166 0.09 -20.07 4.27
CA SER A 166 0.82 -21.31 4.55
C SER A 166 2.12 -21.39 3.75
N ARG A 167 2.12 -20.94 2.49
CA ARG A 167 3.32 -20.87 1.65
C ARG A 167 4.35 -19.87 2.18
N LEU A 168 3.89 -18.78 2.79
CA LEU A 168 4.74 -17.78 3.46
C LEU A 168 5.20 -18.23 4.86
N GLY A 169 4.66 -19.34 5.38
CA GLY A 169 5.02 -19.91 6.69
C GLY A 169 4.17 -19.39 7.86
N TYR A 170 2.96 -18.89 7.59
CA TYR A 170 1.99 -18.39 8.58
C TYR A 170 0.77 -19.31 8.72
#